data_AF-A0A7X8C1C4-F1
#
_entry.id   AF-A0A7X8C1C4-F1
#
_cell.length_a   1.000
_cell.length_b   1.000
_cell.length_c   1.000
_cell.angle_alpha   90.00
_cell.angle_beta   90.00
_cell.angle_gamma   90.00
#
_symmetry.space_group_name_H-M   'P 1'
#
loop_
_entity.id
_entity.type
_entity.pdbx_description
1 polymer ?
#
loop_
_entity_poly.entity_id
_entity_poly.type
_entity_poly.pdbx_seq_one_letter_code
_entity_poly.pdbx_strand_id
1 'polypeptide(L)'
;MIHNFFLNLLLFLTIPYFVALDSTKDTLEIKTNEAESKATTSINVDQYLRKQTGIASYYAHKFHNRRTASGEIYDMYGYTAAHKKIAFGTIVKVTNPINDKSVLVKVNDRGPFKKSRIFDLSYRAAKEIDGLCTPKIELTYFNFKKLKQDLDTHYLLGHSISDDFVILHREQVEICDSIETANFEEVVNAYLQHKQISDDKYYIFTKNHKPRKKNLFYIGTSIIDDIDEAQ
;
A
#
# COMPACT_ATOMS: atom_id res chain seq x y z
N MET A 1 8.30 49.47 65.82
CA MET A 1 7.35 49.19 64.72
C MET A 1 7.55 47.72 64.36
N ILE A 2 6.59 46.77 64.46
CA ILE A 2 5.13 46.81 64.19
C ILE A 2 4.89 47.07 62.69
N HIS A 3 4.24 46.28 61.84
CA HIS A 3 3.58 44.93 61.83
C HIS A 3 4.02 44.25 60.48
N ASN A 4 3.79 42.99 60.08
CA ASN A 4 3.28 41.69 60.60
C ASN A 4 3.82 40.59 59.63
N PHE A 5 3.69 39.27 59.75
CA PHE A 5 2.91 38.32 60.58
C PHE A 5 1.39 38.17 60.30
N PHE A 6 1.00 37.32 59.33
CA PHE A 6 -0.12 36.39 59.51
C PHE A 6 0.02 35.17 58.59
N LEU A 7 -0.25 33.99 59.14
CA LEU A 7 -0.29 32.69 58.45
C LEU A 7 -1.74 32.39 58.05
N ASN A 8 -1.99 31.76 56.91
CA ASN A 8 -3.25 31.03 56.74
C ASN A 8 -3.08 29.78 55.89
N LEU A 9 -3.14 28.64 56.58
CA LEU A 9 -3.12 27.29 56.04
C LEU A 9 -4.56 26.76 56.17
N LEU A 10 -5.15 26.28 55.07
CA LEU A 10 -6.34 25.44 55.15
C LEU A 10 -6.17 24.22 54.25
N LEU A 11 -6.36 23.04 54.83
CA LEU A 11 -6.08 21.76 54.20
C LEU A 11 -7.14 20.76 54.65
N PHE A 12 -8.07 20.44 53.74
CA PHE A 12 -9.05 19.35 53.86
C PHE A 12 -9.05 18.66 52.50
N LEU A 13 -8.50 17.46 52.35
CA LEU A 13 -8.94 16.13 52.84
C LEU A 13 -9.85 15.41 51.82
N THR A 14 -9.71 14.08 51.82
CA THR A 14 -10.25 13.11 50.86
C THR A 14 -11.74 12.81 51.13
N ILE A 15 -12.49 11.97 50.40
CA ILE A 15 -12.21 10.67 49.72
C ILE A 15 -13.20 10.48 48.52
N PRO A 16 -13.18 9.36 47.74
CA PRO A 16 -13.65 9.37 46.35
C PRO A 16 -15.15 9.05 46.16
N TYR A 17 -15.61 9.23 44.92
CA TYR A 17 -16.70 8.43 44.37
C TYR A 17 -16.25 7.78 43.05
N PHE A 18 -16.51 6.48 42.92
CA PHE A 18 -16.31 5.67 41.72
C PHE A 18 -17.69 5.17 41.26
N VAL A 19 -17.78 4.53 40.09
CA VAL A 19 -19.03 4.09 39.41
C VAL A 19 -19.75 5.28 38.72
N ALA A 20 -20.21 5.18 37.46
CA ALA A 20 -20.28 4.02 36.55
C ALA A 20 -19.56 4.27 35.21
N LEU A 21 -19.26 3.18 34.49
CA LEU A 21 -19.28 3.23 33.03
C LEU A 21 -20.75 3.38 32.59
N ASP A 22 -21.04 4.31 31.69
CA ASP A 22 -22.12 4.13 30.72
C ASP A 22 -21.47 3.96 29.34
N SER A 23 -21.88 2.91 28.63
CA SER A 23 -21.40 2.55 27.30
C SER A 23 -22.52 2.83 26.28
N THR A 24 -22.89 4.09 26.15
CA THR A 24 -23.83 4.56 25.12
C THR A 24 -23.14 5.48 24.12
N LYS A 25 -23.50 5.30 22.85
CA LYS A 25 -22.91 6.02 21.72
C LYS A 25 -23.62 7.36 21.58
N ASP A 26 -22.89 8.46 21.67
CA ASP A 26 -23.40 9.75 21.21
C ASP A 26 -22.40 10.49 20.33
N THR A 27 -22.94 11.30 19.40
CA THR A 27 -22.20 11.79 18.24
C THR A 27 -21.57 13.15 18.53
N LEU A 28 -20.24 13.23 18.51
CA LEU A 28 -19.52 14.50 18.65
C LEU A 28 -19.43 15.24 17.30
N GLU A 29 -20.36 16.15 17.06
CA GLU A 29 -20.22 17.17 16.01
C GLU A 29 -19.09 18.16 16.36
N ILE A 30 -17.99 18.14 15.59
CA ILE A 30 -16.95 19.17 15.68
C ILE A 30 -17.39 20.40 14.88
N LYS A 31 -17.59 21.53 15.57
CA LYS A 31 -17.77 22.85 14.94
C LYS A 31 -16.42 23.52 14.67
N THR A 32 -15.96 23.50 13.42
CA THR A 32 -14.87 24.39 12.97
C THR A 32 -15.43 25.61 12.24
N ASN A 33 -15.00 26.80 12.67
CA ASN A 33 -15.17 28.06 11.92
C ASN A 33 -13.83 28.44 11.26
N GLU A 34 -13.29 27.54 10.43
CA GLU A 34 -12.02 27.73 9.73
C GLU A 34 -12.25 27.70 8.22
N ALA A 35 -12.06 28.85 7.58
CA ALA A 35 -12.44 29.07 6.19
C ALA A 35 -11.33 28.68 5.18
N GLU A 36 -10.70 27.51 5.33
CA GLU A 36 -9.89 26.92 4.25
C GLU A 36 -9.66 25.39 4.34
N SER A 37 -9.96 24.72 5.46
CA SER A 37 -9.75 23.27 5.67
C SER A 37 -10.76 22.33 4.95
N LYS A 38 -11.28 22.74 3.79
CA LYS A 38 -12.58 22.26 3.26
C LYS A 38 -12.55 21.48 1.94
N ALA A 39 -11.67 20.48 1.80
CA ALA A 39 -11.84 19.41 0.77
C ALA A 39 -10.98 18.14 0.96
N THR A 40 -10.82 17.58 2.17
CA THR A 40 -10.28 16.20 2.31
C THR A 40 -11.32 15.18 1.82
N THR A 41 -11.50 15.12 0.50
CA THR A 41 -12.36 14.14 -0.17
C THR A 41 -11.75 12.77 0.05
N SER A 42 -12.39 11.94 0.88
CA SER A 42 -11.98 10.55 1.08
C SER A 42 -12.09 9.81 -0.25
N ILE A 43 -10.94 9.57 -0.89
CA ILE A 43 -10.90 8.95 -2.21
C ILE A 43 -11.31 7.48 -2.04
N ASN A 44 -12.57 7.17 -2.41
CA ASN A 44 -13.00 5.80 -2.60
C ASN A 44 -12.04 5.14 -3.60
N VAL A 45 -11.25 4.15 -3.13
CA VAL A 45 -10.20 3.53 -3.93
C VAL A 45 -10.77 2.43 -4.84
N ASP A 46 -11.79 1.70 -4.38
CA ASP A 46 -12.42 0.61 -5.15
C ASP A 46 -12.92 1.05 -6.52
N GLN A 47 -13.48 2.26 -6.64
CA GLN A 47 -13.90 2.81 -7.93
C GLN A 47 -12.75 3.03 -8.93
N TYR A 48 -11.49 2.95 -8.48
CA TYR A 48 -10.27 2.96 -9.30
C TYR A 48 -9.59 1.59 -9.40
N LEU A 49 -10.02 0.57 -8.67
CA LEU A 49 -9.47 -0.77 -8.78
C LEU A 49 -10.09 -1.56 -9.94
N ARG A 50 -9.37 -2.60 -10.36
CA ARG A 50 -9.86 -3.68 -11.21
C ARG A 50 -9.54 -5.00 -10.53
N LYS A 51 -10.59 -5.80 -10.36
CA LYS A 51 -10.51 -7.19 -9.94
C LYS A 51 -10.71 -8.12 -11.13
N GLN A 52 -9.92 -9.19 -11.23
CA GLN A 52 -10.03 -10.18 -12.30
C GLN A 52 -9.62 -11.56 -11.77
N THR A 53 -10.54 -12.53 -11.80
CA THR A 53 -10.27 -13.91 -11.39
C THR A 53 -10.01 -14.83 -12.57
N GLY A 54 -9.28 -15.93 -12.34
CA GLY A 54 -9.00 -16.93 -13.37
C GLY A 54 -7.87 -17.88 -13.00
N ILE A 55 -7.35 -18.63 -13.97
CA ILE A 55 -6.26 -19.61 -13.75
C ILE A 55 -4.90 -18.96 -14.06
N ALA A 56 -3.92 -19.18 -13.18
CA ALA A 56 -2.53 -18.80 -13.35
C ALA A 56 -1.65 -19.96 -13.85
N SER A 57 -0.40 -19.64 -14.18
CA SER A 57 0.73 -20.57 -14.20
C SER A 57 2.01 -19.78 -13.95
N TYR A 58 3.17 -20.37 -14.20
CA TYR A 58 4.46 -19.67 -14.17
C TYR A 58 5.27 -19.92 -15.43
N TYR A 59 6.22 -19.02 -15.71
CA TYR A 59 7.12 -19.14 -16.85
C TYR A 59 8.18 -20.22 -16.62
N ALA A 60 8.27 -21.16 -17.55
CA ALA A 60 9.26 -22.24 -17.51
C ALA A 60 10.71 -21.71 -17.53
N HIS A 61 11.59 -22.33 -16.74
CA HIS A 61 13.00 -21.97 -16.54
C HIS A 61 13.75 -21.58 -17.83
N LYS A 62 13.47 -22.24 -18.96
CA LYS A 62 14.10 -21.95 -20.28
C LYS A 62 13.97 -20.51 -20.78
N PHE A 63 13.06 -19.72 -20.21
CA PHE A 63 12.87 -18.31 -20.55
C PHE A 63 13.75 -17.35 -19.74
N HIS A 64 14.36 -17.79 -18.63
CA HIS A 64 15.23 -16.95 -17.79
C HIS A 64 16.37 -16.32 -18.62
N ASN A 65 16.73 -15.08 -18.28
CA ASN A 65 17.72 -14.25 -18.98
C ASN A 65 17.39 -13.91 -20.45
N ARG A 66 16.14 -14.14 -20.91
CA ARG A 66 15.64 -13.63 -22.20
C ARG A 66 14.92 -12.29 -22.01
N ARG A 67 14.81 -11.52 -23.09
CA ARG A 67 13.99 -10.28 -23.11
C ARG A 67 12.49 -10.59 -23.07
N THR A 68 11.75 -9.83 -22.29
CA THR A 68 10.28 -9.77 -22.29
C THR A 68 9.77 -8.84 -23.39
N ALA A 69 8.45 -8.84 -23.59
CA ALA A 69 7.77 -7.90 -24.46
C ALA A 69 7.78 -6.42 -23.98
N SER A 70 8.21 -6.12 -22.75
CA SER A 70 8.55 -4.74 -22.34
C SER A 70 9.99 -4.33 -22.69
N GLY A 71 10.84 -5.30 -23.06
CA GLY A 71 12.27 -5.12 -23.30
C GLY A 71 13.16 -5.36 -22.07
N GLU A 72 12.57 -5.52 -20.88
CA GLU A 72 13.25 -5.98 -19.66
C GLU A 72 13.81 -7.41 -19.83
N ILE A 73 14.73 -7.83 -18.96
CA ILE A 73 15.17 -9.22 -18.87
C ILE A 73 14.25 -9.96 -17.89
N TYR A 74 13.80 -11.17 -18.25
CA TYR A 74 13.02 -12.02 -17.36
C TYR A 74 13.93 -12.72 -16.35
N ASP A 75 13.86 -12.27 -15.10
CA ASP A 75 14.29 -13.06 -13.95
C ASP A 75 13.14 -13.93 -13.43
N MET A 76 13.42 -15.22 -13.23
CA MET A 76 12.49 -16.16 -12.62
C MET A 76 12.42 -16.03 -11.09
N TYR A 77 13.42 -15.40 -10.48
CA TYR A 77 13.49 -15.04 -9.07
C TYR A 77 12.96 -13.62 -8.79
N GLY A 78 12.68 -12.82 -9.82
CA GLY A 78 12.11 -11.48 -9.67
C GLY A 78 10.58 -11.45 -9.59
N TYR A 79 10.04 -10.37 -9.03
CA TYR A 79 8.60 -10.14 -8.85
C TYR A 79 7.89 -9.67 -10.13
N THR A 80 7.86 -10.53 -11.15
CA THR A 80 7.38 -10.20 -12.49
C THR A 80 6.28 -11.14 -12.98
N ALA A 81 5.48 -10.67 -13.94
CA ALA A 81 4.41 -11.46 -14.56
C ALA A 81 4.04 -10.97 -15.97
N ALA A 82 3.30 -11.81 -16.69
CA ALA A 82 2.72 -11.50 -17.99
C ALA A 82 1.20 -11.48 -17.99
N HIS A 83 0.65 -10.55 -18.77
CA HIS A 83 -0.78 -10.49 -19.03
C HIS A 83 -1.10 -9.95 -20.44
N LYS A 84 -2.23 -10.39 -21.00
CA LYS A 84 -2.65 -10.16 -22.39
C LYS A 84 -2.88 -8.68 -22.73
N LYS A 85 -3.38 -7.87 -21.78
CA LYS A 85 -3.87 -6.50 -22.02
C LYS A 85 -3.41 -5.42 -21.02
N ILE A 86 -3.34 -5.74 -19.72
CA ILE A 86 -2.75 -4.87 -18.66
C ILE A 86 -1.43 -4.23 -19.13
N ALA A 87 -1.27 -2.94 -18.85
CA ALA A 87 -0.12 -2.15 -19.27
C ALA A 87 1.19 -2.65 -18.63
N PHE A 88 2.31 -2.43 -19.32
CA PHE A 88 3.62 -2.70 -18.72
C PHE A 88 3.89 -1.72 -17.57
N GLY A 89 4.53 -2.19 -16.51
CA GLY A 89 4.81 -1.42 -15.31
C GLY A 89 3.63 -1.29 -14.33
N THR A 90 2.47 -1.89 -14.63
CA THR A 90 1.37 -2.04 -13.65
C THR A 90 1.78 -3.03 -12.56
N ILE A 91 1.74 -2.60 -11.29
CA ILE A 91 1.78 -3.49 -10.13
C ILE A 91 0.40 -4.14 -9.95
N VAL A 92 0.39 -5.43 -9.65
CA VAL A 92 -0.81 -6.24 -9.38
C VAL A 92 -0.63 -7.00 -8.07
N LYS A 93 -1.60 -6.94 -7.15
CA LYS A 93 -1.73 -7.91 -6.05
C LYS A 93 -2.36 -9.18 -6.61
N VAL A 94 -1.66 -10.29 -6.46
CA VAL A 94 -2.08 -11.62 -6.91
C VAL A 94 -2.34 -12.45 -5.67
N THR A 95 -3.60 -12.83 -5.45
CA THR A 95 -4.04 -13.62 -4.30
C THR A 95 -4.46 -15.00 -4.75
N ASN A 96 -4.05 -16.05 -4.04
CA ASN A 96 -4.58 -17.40 -4.19
C ASN A 96 -5.70 -17.62 -3.15
N PRO A 97 -6.99 -17.61 -3.54
CA PRO A 97 -8.14 -17.68 -2.61
C PRO A 97 -8.41 -19.10 -2.08
N ILE A 98 -7.37 -19.94 -1.99
CA ILE A 98 -7.39 -21.28 -1.37
C ILE A 98 -6.56 -21.30 -0.09
N ASN A 99 -5.58 -20.40 0.04
CA ASN A 99 -4.68 -20.25 1.19
C ASN A 99 -4.44 -18.78 1.59
N ASP A 100 -5.19 -17.85 0.97
CA ASP A 100 -5.13 -16.39 1.06
C ASP A 100 -3.75 -15.73 0.84
N LYS A 101 -2.73 -16.53 0.47
CA LYS A 101 -1.38 -16.04 0.18
C LYS A 101 -1.41 -15.09 -1.01
N SER A 102 -0.73 -13.96 -0.82
CA SER A 102 -0.78 -12.83 -1.73
C SER A 102 0.63 -12.31 -2.04
N VAL A 103 0.87 -11.90 -3.28
CA VAL A 103 2.15 -11.35 -3.74
C VAL A 103 1.93 -10.14 -4.65
N LEU A 104 2.82 -9.15 -4.60
CA LEU A 104 2.84 -8.03 -5.55
C LEU A 104 3.78 -8.36 -6.71
N VAL A 105 3.34 -8.14 -7.96
CA VAL A 105 4.18 -8.32 -9.15
C VAL A 105 4.02 -7.18 -10.15
N LYS A 106 5.10 -6.84 -10.86
CA LYS A 106 5.11 -5.91 -11.98
C LYS A 106 4.81 -6.67 -13.29
N VAL A 107 3.78 -6.26 -14.02
CA VAL A 107 3.51 -6.78 -15.37
C VAL A 107 4.58 -6.25 -16.35
N ASN A 108 5.40 -7.13 -16.91
CA ASN A 108 6.47 -6.77 -17.85
C ASN A 108 6.52 -7.64 -19.13
N ASP A 109 5.64 -8.64 -19.28
CA ASP A 109 5.61 -9.50 -20.48
C ASP A 109 4.19 -9.74 -21.05
N ARG A 110 4.12 -10.37 -22.23
CA ARG A 110 2.87 -10.71 -22.94
C ARG A 110 2.64 -12.22 -22.96
N GLY A 111 1.50 -12.60 -22.40
CA GLY A 111 1.01 -13.97 -22.24
C GLY A 111 -0.22 -13.92 -21.33
N PRO A 112 -0.80 -15.06 -20.92
CA PRO A 112 -0.54 -16.40 -21.42
C PRO A 112 -1.05 -16.59 -22.85
N PHE A 113 -0.42 -17.46 -23.64
CA PHE A 113 -0.96 -17.82 -24.96
C PHE A 113 -2.01 -18.95 -24.90
N LYS A 114 -2.09 -19.69 -23.79
CA LYS A 114 -3.18 -20.64 -23.54
C LYS A 114 -4.50 -19.89 -23.24
N LYS A 115 -5.61 -20.31 -23.87
CA LYS A 115 -6.92 -19.66 -23.70
C LYS A 115 -7.44 -19.71 -22.25
N SER A 116 -7.23 -20.83 -21.57
CA SER A 116 -7.71 -21.08 -20.19
C SER A 116 -7.00 -20.29 -19.09
N ARG A 117 -5.82 -19.70 -19.37
CA ARG A 117 -5.03 -18.95 -18.37
C ARG A 117 -5.20 -17.44 -18.56
N ILE A 118 -5.26 -16.70 -17.46
CA ILE A 118 -5.28 -15.23 -17.48
C ILE A 118 -3.89 -14.61 -17.25
N PHE A 119 -3.04 -15.25 -16.44
CA PHE A 119 -1.79 -14.69 -15.93
C PHE A 119 -0.70 -15.77 -15.94
N ASP A 120 0.54 -15.39 -16.25
CA ASP A 120 1.71 -16.25 -16.07
C ASP A 120 2.73 -15.50 -15.20
N LEU A 121 3.06 -16.06 -14.03
CA LEU A 121 3.94 -15.49 -13.00
C LEU A 121 5.42 -15.84 -13.25
N SER A 122 6.33 -15.16 -12.56
CA SER A 122 7.67 -15.70 -12.30
C SER A 122 7.61 -16.95 -11.43
N TYR A 123 8.70 -17.73 -11.40
CA TYR A 123 8.77 -18.92 -10.56
C TYR A 123 8.66 -18.59 -9.07
N ARG A 124 9.35 -17.53 -8.61
CA ARG A 124 9.27 -17.08 -7.20
C ARG A 124 7.87 -16.60 -6.82
N ALA A 125 7.26 -15.71 -7.60
CA ALA A 125 5.93 -15.19 -7.29
C ALA A 125 4.86 -16.31 -7.30
N ALA A 126 5.02 -17.33 -8.16
CA ALA A 126 4.19 -18.52 -8.09
C ALA A 126 4.47 -19.38 -6.85
N LYS A 127 5.74 -19.57 -6.46
CA LYS A 127 6.11 -20.33 -5.25
C LYS A 127 5.54 -19.69 -3.98
N GLU A 128 5.58 -18.37 -3.86
CA GLU A 128 5.12 -17.64 -2.66
C GLU A 128 3.62 -17.76 -2.38
N ILE A 129 2.79 -17.96 -3.42
CA ILE A 129 1.33 -18.20 -3.26
C ILE A 129 0.95 -19.69 -3.27
N ASP A 130 1.92 -20.62 -3.14
CA ASP A 130 1.81 -22.07 -3.38
C ASP A 130 1.30 -22.44 -4.80
N GLY A 131 1.45 -21.53 -5.75
CA GLY A 131 0.83 -21.51 -7.07
C GLY A 131 1.57 -22.26 -8.18
N LEU A 132 2.40 -23.25 -7.87
CA LEU A 132 3.13 -24.01 -8.89
C LEU A 132 2.21 -24.94 -9.71
N CYS A 133 1.09 -25.39 -9.14
CA CYS A 133 0.15 -26.34 -9.77
C CYS A 133 -1.02 -25.67 -10.51
N THR A 134 -0.76 -24.57 -11.23
CA THR A 134 -1.76 -23.78 -11.98
C THR A 134 -3.01 -23.37 -11.16
N PRO A 135 -2.84 -22.57 -10.10
CA PRO A 135 -3.93 -22.22 -9.18
C PRO A 135 -4.99 -21.33 -9.84
N LYS A 136 -6.18 -21.31 -9.22
CA LYS A 136 -7.11 -20.18 -9.34
C LYS A 136 -6.50 -18.99 -8.59
N ILE A 137 -6.63 -17.79 -9.13
CA ILE A 137 -6.16 -16.54 -8.53
C ILE A 137 -7.20 -15.43 -8.64
N GLU A 138 -7.08 -14.41 -7.79
CA GLU A 138 -7.60 -13.06 -7.99
C GLU A 138 -6.45 -12.09 -8.28
N LEU A 139 -6.62 -11.22 -9.29
CA LEU A 139 -5.76 -10.08 -9.58
C LEU A 139 -6.47 -8.80 -9.10
N THR A 140 -5.82 -7.98 -8.27
CA THR A 140 -6.27 -6.62 -7.92
C THR A 140 -5.23 -5.59 -8.35
N TYR A 141 -5.62 -4.58 -9.12
CA TYR A 141 -4.71 -3.54 -9.64
C TYR A 141 -5.42 -2.23 -10.01
N PHE A 142 -4.65 -1.15 -10.12
CA PHE A 142 -5.17 0.19 -10.44
C PHE A 142 -5.59 0.37 -11.91
N ASN A 143 -6.75 1.00 -12.12
CA ASN A 143 -7.29 1.39 -13.42
C ASN A 143 -6.63 2.68 -13.93
N PHE A 144 -5.40 2.57 -14.45
CA PHE A 144 -4.64 3.70 -15.00
C PHE A 144 -5.33 4.51 -16.11
N LYS A 145 -6.40 4.00 -16.76
CA LYS A 145 -7.21 4.84 -17.68
C LYS A 145 -8.07 5.83 -16.90
N LYS A 146 -8.78 5.35 -15.86
CA LYS A 146 -9.67 6.18 -15.04
C LYS A 146 -8.88 7.13 -14.13
N LEU A 147 -7.81 6.64 -13.50
CA LEU A 147 -6.93 7.50 -12.68
C LEU A 147 -6.38 8.71 -13.46
N LYS A 148 -6.08 8.56 -14.75
CA LYS A 148 -5.61 9.66 -15.62
C LYS A 148 -6.71 10.57 -16.19
N GLN A 149 -7.97 10.24 -15.90
CA GLN A 149 -9.13 11.06 -16.25
C GLN A 149 -9.58 11.88 -15.04
N ASP A 150 -9.50 11.29 -13.84
CA ASP A 150 -10.13 11.83 -12.64
C ASP A 150 -9.12 12.40 -11.61
N LEU A 151 -7.83 12.03 -11.69
CA LEU A 151 -6.74 12.49 -10.81
C LEU A 151 -5.51 12.96 -11.60
N ASP A 152 -4.66 13.77 -10.96
CA ASP A 152 -3.46 14.35 -11.56
C ASP A 152 -2.15 13.71 -11.03
N THR A 153 -1.03 14.46 -11.06
CA THR A 153 0.30 14.02 -10.59
C THR A 153 0.57 14.23 -9.10
N HIS A 154 -0.29 14.93 -8.37
CA HIS A 154 -0.15 15.18 -6.93
C HIS A 154 -0.61 14.01 -6.08
N TYR A 155 -1.25 12.99 -6.66
CA TYR A 155 -1.60 11.76 -5.97
C TYR A 155 -0.53 10.67 -6.08
N LEU A 156 -0.34 9.96 -4.98
CA LEU A 156 0.47 8.74 -4.88
C LEU A 156 -0.45 7.50 -4.84
N LEU A 157 -0.03 6.46 -5.55
CA LEU A 157 -0.74 5.18 -5.61
C LEU A 157 0.02 4.16 -4.75
N GLY A 158 -0.53 3.84 -3.58
CA GLY A 158 0.07 2.93 -2.60
C GLY A 158 -0.45 1.49 -2.73
N HIS A 159 0.47 0.54 -2.69
CA HIS A 159 0.22 -0.90 -2.81
C HIS A 159 0.72 -1.64 -1.56
N SER A 160 -0.11 -2.48 -0.96
CA SER A 160 0.31 -3.41 0.13
C SER A 160 -0.08 -4.85 -0.20
N ILE A 161 0.64 -5.82 0.38
CA ILE A 161 0.29 -7.25 0.34
C ILE A 161 -0.85 -7.53 1.33
N SER A 162 -0.71 -7.11 2.59
CA SER A 162 -1.74 -7.24 3.64
C SER A 162 -2.91 -6.31 3.38
N ASP A 163 -2.59 -5.02 3.27
CA ASP A 163 -3.55 -3.95 3.45
C ASP A 163 -4.28 -3.62 2.14
N ASP A 164 -5.26 -2.74 2.27
CA ASP A 164 -5.95 -2.13 1.13
C ASP A 164 -5.01 -1.27 0.29
N PHE A 165 -5.40 -1.05 -0.95
CA PHE A 165 -4.73 -0.12 -1.84
C PHE A 165 -5.14 1.31 -1.43
N VAL A 166 -4.18 2.24 -1.40
CA VAL A 166 -4.43 3.63 -0.98
C VAL A 166 -4.15 4.61 -2.12
N ILE A 167 -4.88 5.72 -2.12
CA ILE A 167 -4.62 6.88 -2.98
C ILE A 167 -4.55 8.09 -2.06
N LEU A 168 -3.35 8.68 -1.94
CA LEU A 168 -3.05 9.74 -0.96
C LEU A 168 -2.50 10.96 -1.71
N HIS A 169 -2.80 12.18 -1.23
CA HIS A 169 -2.15 13.38 -1.75
C HIS A 169 -0.67 13.41 -1.32
N ARG A 170 0.22 14.00 -2.12
CA ARG A 170 1.66 14.08 -1.80
C ARG A 170 1.95 14.74 -0.46
N GLU A 171 1.13 15.73 -0.09
CA GLU A 171 1.24 16.46 1.18
C GLU A 171 0.68 15.67 2.38
N GLN A 172 0.03 14.54 2.13
CA GLN A 172 -0.51 13.61 3.14
C GLN A 172 0.36 12.37 3.32
N VAL A 173 1.58 12.34 2.76
CA VAL A 173 2.50 11.20 2.83
C VAL A 173 3.87 11.66 3.26
N GLU A 174 4.19 11.43 4.53
CA GLU A 174 5.59 11.42 4.96
C GLU A 174 6.28 10.16 4.43
N ILE A 175 7.54 10.30 3.98
CA ILE A 175 8.33 9.22 3.39
C ILE A 175 9.57 9.02 4.27
N CYS A 176 9.42 8.21 5.31
CA CYS A 176 10.47 7.97 6.32
C CYS A 176 11.70 7.22 5.76
N ASP A 177 11.54 6.45 4.68
CA ASP A 177 12.62 5.77 3.95
C ASP A 177 12.27 5.74 2.44
N SER A 178 13.28 5.77 1.55
CA SER A 178 13.06 5.77 0.10
C SER A 178 14.17 5.08 -0.69
N ILE A 179 13.77 4.14 -1.56
CA ILE A 179 14.68 3.39 -2.45
C ILE A 179 14.36 3.78 -3.89
N GLU A 180 15.06 4.79 -4.45
CA GLU A 180 14.84 5.29 -5.83
C GLU A 180 15.32 4.31 -6.94
N THR A 181 14.78 3.10 -6.96
CA THR A 181 15.10 2.07 -7.96
C THR A 181 14.02 1.93 -9.04
N ALA A 182 14.43 1.37 -10.18
CA ALA A 182 13.54 0.88 -11.24
C ALA A 182 13.43 -0.66 -11.25
N ASN A 183 14.25 -1.36 -10.46
CA ASN A 183 14.13 -2.79 -10.25
C ASN A 183 13.05 -3.05 -9.19
N PHE A 184 11.93 -3.62 -9.62
CA PHE A 184 10.80 -3.88 -8.74
C PHE A 184 11.09 -4.96 -7.69
N GLU A 185 12.10 -5.82 -7.89
CA GLU A 185 12.46 -6.84 -6.91
C GLU A 185 13.11 -6.25 -5.65
N GLU A 186 14.04 -5.31 -5.79
CA GLU A 186 14.66 -4.60 -4.67
C GLU A 186 13.61 -3.97 -3.75
N VAL A 187 12.57 -3.37 -4.35
CA VAL A 187 11.45 -2.72 -3.64
C VAL A 187 10.62 -3.73 -2.83
N VAL A 188 10.27 -4.87 -3.44
CA VAL A 188 9.48 -5.89 -2.74
C VAL A 188 10.30 -6.59 -1.67
N ASN A 189 11.60 -6.85 -1.91
CA ASN A 189 12.51 -7.39 -0.91
C ASN A 189 12.59 -6.48 0.33
N ALA A 190 12.80 -5.18 0.14
CA ALA A 190 12.86 -4.22 1.24
C ALA A 190 11.49 -4.07 1.95
N TYR A 191 10.38 -3.97 1.21
CA TYR A 191 9.02 -3.96 1.79
C TYR A 191 8.77 -5.19 2.69
N LEU A 192 9.16 -6.39 2.23
CA LEU A 192 9.07 -7.61 3.02
C LEU A 192 10.03 -7.62 4.21
N GLN A 193 11.18 -6.93 4.15
CA GLN A 193 12.11 -6.80 5.26
C GLN A 193 11.57 -5.88 6.36
N HIS A 194 11.09 -4.67 6.04
CA HIS A 194 10.52 -3.77 7.06
C HIS A 194 9.30 -4.40 7.75
N LYS A 195 8.45 -5.10 6.99
CA LYS A 195 7.29 -5.83 7.52
C LYS A 195 7.64 -7.06 8.41
N GLN A 196 8.90 -7.48 8.45
CA GLN A 196 9.38 -8.48 9.44
C GLN A 196 9.90 -7.83 10.73
N ILE A 197 9.98 -6.50 10.78
CA ILE A 197 10.60 -5.72 11.87
C ILE A 197 9.54 -4.88 12.61
N SER A 198 8.47 -4.45 11.95
CA SER A 198 7.33 -3.75 12.56
C SER A 198 5.99 -4.21 11.99
N ASP A 199 4.93 -4.11 12.81
CA ASP A 199 3.52 -4.29 12.44
C ASP A 199 2.92 -3.04 11.73
N ASP A 200 3.73 -1.99 11.52
CA ASP A 200 3.33 -0.76 10.82
C ASP A 200 2.79 -0.98 9.40
N LYS A 201 1.95 -0.04 8.95
CA LYS A 201 1.38 -0.05 7.60
C LYS A 201 2.36 0.51 6.57
N TYR A 202 3.14 -0.39 5.99
CA TYR A 202 3.98 -0.10 4.82
C TYR A 202 3.20 -0.17 3.50
N TYR A 203 3.54 0.71 2.57
CA TYR A 203 3.03 0.76 1.20
C TYR A 203 4.18 0.92 0.20
N ILE A 204 4.07 0.25 -0.95
CA ILE A 204 4.88 0.54 -2.13
C ILE A 204 4.16 1.60 -2.96
N PHE A 205 4.72 2.81 -3.04
CA PHE A 205 4.20 3.92 -3.82
C PHE A 205 4.80 3.96 -5.24
N THR A 206 4.01 4.37 -6.23
CA THR A 206 4.47 4.54 -7.62
C THR A 206 4.52 6.00 -8.06
N LYS A 207 5.65 6.46 -8.61
CA LYS A 207 5.79 7.79 -9.21
C LYS A 207 5.34 7.74 -10.67
N ASN A 208 4.05 8.04 -10.90
CA ASN A 208 3.35 7.94 -12.19
C ASN A 208 3.76 9.03 -13.21
N HIS A 209 5.07 9.18 -13.46
CA HIS A 209 5.54 9.91 -14.64
C HIS A 209 5.18 9.13 -15.92
N LYS A 210 4.87 9.87 -16.99
CA LYS A 210 4.51 9.35 -18.32
C LYS A 210 5.45 8.17 -18.71
N PRO A 211 4.92 6.99 -19.11
CA PRO A 211 5.71 5.74 -19.22
C PRO A 211 6.66 5.74 -20.42
N ARG A 212 7.75 6.51 -20.31
CA ARG A 212 8.84 6.66 -21.29
C ARG A 212 10.20 6.95 -20.62
N LYS A 213 10.60 6.12 -19.64
CA LYS A 213 11.95 5.50 -19.50
C LYS A 213 12.28 4.95 -18.11
N LYS A 214 11.69 5.48 -17.03
CA LYS A 214 11.77 4.90 -15.67
C LYS A 214 10.42 5.02 -14.97
N ASN A 215 9.88 3.90 -14.50
CA ASN A 215 8.93 3.91 -13.40
C ASN A 215 9.79 3.85 -12.13
N LEU A 216 9.71 4.88 -11.28
CA LEU A 216 10.34 4.85 -9.96
C LEU A 216 9.31 4.41 -8.93
N PHE A 217 9.77 3.54 -8.05
CA PHE A 217 9.04 3.01 -6.91
C PHE A 217 9.62 3.60 -5.63
N TYR A 218 8.81 3.71 -4.61
CA TYR A 218 9.17 4.17 -3.27
C TYR A 218 8.51 3.23 -2.28
N ILE A 219 9.11 3.06 -1.11
CA ILE A 219 8.42 2.54 0.07
C ILE A 219 7.98 3.76 0.89
N GLY A 220 6.97 3.62 1.72
CA GLY A 220 6.58 4.61 2.71
C GLY A 220 5.55 4.03 3.67
N THR A 221 5.44 4.63 4.84
CA THR A 221 4.45 4.29 5.86
C THR A 221 3.31 5.30 5.87
N SER A 222 2.32 5.09 6.73
CA SER A 222 1.39 6.14 7.17
C SER A 222 1.29 6.10 8.69
N ILE A 223 2.02 6.97 9.39
CA ILE A 223 2.10 7.05 10.86
C ILE A 223 2.07 8.52 11.28
N ILE A 224 0.95 8.92 11.90
CA ILE A 224 0.61 10.21 12.54
C ILE A 224 -0.54 9.82 13.51
N ASP A 225 -0.52 9.99 14.84
CA ASP A 225 0.44 10.61 15.78
C ASP A 225 0.60 9.73 17.05
N ASP A 226 1.61 10.04 17.88
CA ASP A 226 1.69 9.95 19.37
C ASP A 226 3.20 9.93 19.79
N ILE A 227 3.73 10.67 20.79
CA ILE A 227 3.13 11.58 21.79
C ILE A 227 4.16 12.64 22.29
N ASP A 228 3.66 13.83 22.59
CA ASP A 228 4.09 14.93 23.50
C ASP A 228 5.53 15.45 23.72
N GLU A 229 5.55 16.78 23.84
CA GLU A 229 6.30 17.71 24.71
C GLU A 229 7.85 17.69 24.86
N ALA A 230 8.40 18.83 24.46
CA ALA A 230 9.68 19.46 24.77
C ALA A 230 10.45 19.04 26.05
N GLN A 231 11.74 18.77 25.86
CA GLN A 231 12.82 19.29 26.72
C GLN A 231 14.12 19.51 25.93
#